data_AF-A0A7V3ZSY5-F1
#
_entry.id   AF-A0A7V3ZSY5-F1
#
_cell.length_a   1.000
_cell.length_b   1.000
_cell.length_c   1.000
_cell.angle_alpha   90.00
_cell.angle_beta   90.00
_cell.angle_gamma   90.00
#
_symmetry.space_group_name_H-M   'P 1'
#
loop_
_entity.id
_entity.type
_entity.pdbx_description
1 polymer ?
#
loop_
_entity_poly.entity_id
_entity_poly.type
_entity_poly.pdbx_seq_one_letter_code
_entity_poly.pdbx_strand_id
1 'polypeptide(L)'
;MEEYIIIECPFCKTKYKLPKEKAKPGIKARCKKCGNIFPIAAIEEKKEERKYVPPKDEEERKLYEKAKRLARILAKDITNYYREKWEMGLKEGNLKEILKEEIKKSWEYYCEKIPEEIRKKTNFFEEAFNEIVGKGQKIF
;
A
#
# COMPACT_ATOMS: atom_id res chain seq x y z
N MET A 1 18.05 -0.61 34.31
CA MET A 1 18.60 -0.72 32.94
C MET A 1 18.08 0.49 32.17
N GLU A 2 18.92 1.49 31.90
CA GLU A 2 18.50 2.71 31.19
C GLU A 2 18.30 2.41 29.70
N GLU A 3 17.05 2.45 29.25
CA GLU A 3 16.70 2.27 27.85
C GLU A 3 16.85 3.59 27.08
N TYR A 4 17.73 3.60 26.07
CA TYR A 4 17.94 4.72 25.17
C TYR A 4 17.53 4.37 23.74
N ILE A 5 16.97 5.34 23.02
CA ILE A 5 16.62 5.26 21.59
C ILE A 5 17.61 6.10 20.81
N ILE A 6 18.09 5.56 19.68
CA ILE A 6 18.93 6.33 18.76
C ILE A 6 18.01 7.03 17.77
N ILE A 7 17.98 8.37 17.81
CA ILE A 7 17.25 9.21 16.85
C ILE A 7 18.22 9.91 15.91
N GLU A 8 17.84 10.10 14.66
CA GLU A 8 18.62 10.86 13.68
C GLU A 8 17.99 12.25 13.48
N CYS A 9 18.80 13.31 13.54
CA CYS A 9 18.30 14.64 13.27
C CYS A 9 18.09 14.85 11.75
N PRO A 10 16.89 15.30 11.31
CA PRO A 10 16.58 15.49 9.89
C PRO A 10 17.42 16.58 9.20
N PHE A 11 17.98 17.52 9.97
CA PHE A 11 18.75 18.64 9.42
C PHE A 11 20.25 18.37 9.24
N CYS A 12 20.85 17.55 10.11
CA CYS A 12 22.31 17.38 10.14
C CYS A 12 22.76 15.91 10.18
N LYS A 13 21.82 14.96 10.05
CA LYS A 13 22.04 13.51 10.04
C LYS A 13 22.84 12.97 11.22
N THR A 14 22.86 13.70 12.32
CA THR A 14 23.61 13.29 13.51
C THR A 14 22.74 12.38 14.35
N LYS A 15 23.31 11.27 14.79
CA LYS A 15 22.66 10.26 15.63
C LYS A 15 22.77 10.66 17.09
N TYR A 16 21.65 10.70 17.81
CA TYR A 16 21.57 11.06 19.22
C TYR A 16 20.97 9.92 20.02
N LYS A 17 21.56 9.62 21.18
CA LYS A 17 20.96 8.72 22.17
C LYS A 17 20.00 9.53 23.02
N LEU A 18 18.71 9.23 22.93
CA LEU A 18 17.66 9.88 23.71
C LEU A 18 17.08 8.86 24.70
N PRO A 19 17.04 9.16 26.02
CA PRO A 19 16.42 8.26 26.99
C PRO A 19 14.91 8.13 26.69
N LYS A 20 14.37 6.91 26.83
CA LYS A 20 12.97 6.56 26.50
C LYS A 20 11.95 7.50 27.18
N GLU A 21 12.26 7.99 28.38
CA GLU A 21 11.42 8.92 29.14
C GLU A 21 11.12 10.22 28.38
N LYS A 22 12.07 10.67 27.54
CA LYS A 22 11.97 11.88 26.72
C LYS A 22 11.58 11.59 25.27
N ALA A 23 11.48 10.32 24.89
CA ALA A 23 11.06 9.85 23.58
C ALA A 23 9.56 9.54 23.53
N LYS A 24 8.74 10.38 24.18
CA LYS A 24 7.28 10.27 24.11
C LYS A 24 6.74 11.12 22.95
N PRO A 25 5.66 10.68 22.29
CA PRO A 25 5.01 11.44 21.24
C PRO A 25 4.57 12.81 21.78
N GLY A 26 4.95 13.88 21.08
CA GLY A 26 4.65 15.27 21.46
C GLY A 26 5.83 16.03 22.10
N ILE A 27 6.91 15.35 22.48
CA ILE A 27 8.13 16.02 22.97
C ILE A 27 8.96 16.52 21.78
N LYS A 28 9.42 17.76 21.86
CA LYS A 28 10.34 18.36 20.89
C LYS A 28 11.79 18.00 21.27
N ALA A 29 12.47 17.23 20.42
CA ALA A 29 13.91 16.97 20.55
C ALA A 29 14.71 18.15 20.00
N ARG A 30 15.69 18.67 20.76
CA ARG A 30 16.67 19.63 20.27
C ARG A 30 17.97 18.90 19.89
N CYS A 31 18.38 19.08 18.64
CA CYS A 31 19.64 18.59 18.11
C CYS A 31 20.83 19.38 18.69
N LYS A 32 21.85 18.70 19.26
CA LYS A 32 23.02 19.37 19.87
C LYS A 32 23.99 19.96 18.83
N LYS A 33 24.01 19.42 17.60
CA LYS A 33 24.93 19.86 16.53
C LYS A 33 24.42 21.04 15.70
N CYS A 34 23.12 21.11 15.41
CA CYS A 34 22.54 22.18 14.59
C CYS A 34 21.46 23.01 15.30
N GLY A 35 21.16 22.71 16.58
CA GLY A 35 20.14 23.42 17.34
C GLY A 35 18.69 23.16 16.90
N ASN A 36 18.47 22.43 15.80
CA ASN A 36 17.14 22.19 15.26
C ASN A 36 16.23 21.47 16.26
N ILE A 37 15.01 21.98 16.40
CA ILE A 37 13.99 21.45 17.30
C ILE A 37 12.94 20.74 16.45
N PHE A 38 12.84 19.41 16.57
CA PHE A 38 11.88 18.61 15.82
C PHE A 38 11.02 17.77 16.77
N PRO A 39 9.70 17.65 16.51
CA PRO A 39 8.85 16.76 17.29
C PRO A 39 9.26 15.31 17.05
N ILE A 40 9.34 14.50 18.11
CA ILE A 40 9.64 13.05 18.04
C ILE A 40 8.34 12.27 17.69
N ALA A 41 7.34 12.94 17.12
CA ALA A 41 6.04 12.36 16.80
C ALA A 41 5.88 12.22 15.29
N ALA A 42 5.48 11.02 14.89
CA ALA A 42 5.14 10.61 13.53
C ALA A 42 6.33 10.58 12.56
N ILE A 43 7.13 9.52 12.66
CA ILE A 43 7.40 8.78 11.43
C ILE A 43 6.01 8.34 10.97
N GLU A 44 5.39 9.09 10.05
CA GLU A 44 4.20 8.62 9.36
C GLU A 44 4.60 7.31 8.67
N GLU A 45 4.18 6.18 9.25
CA GLU A 45 4.14 4.91 8.55
C GLU A 45 3.07 4.99 7.45
N LYS A 46 3.31 5.80 6.42
CA LYS A 46 2.69 5.60 5.10
C LYS A 46 3.55 4.61 4.32
N LYS A 47 3.59 3.39 4.81
CA LYS A 47 3.83 2.19 4.01
C LYS A 47 2.78 1.20 4.43
N GLU A 48 1.70 1.21 3.66
CA GLU A 48 0.73 0.12 3.58
C GLU A 48 1.52 -1.12 3.13
N GLU A 49 2.16 -1.78 4.10
CA GLU A 49 2.89 -3.02 3.90
C GLU A 49 1.89 -4.06 3.39
N ARG A 50 2.28 -4.72 2.31
CA ARG A 50 1.52 -5.77 1.63
C ARG A 50 0.91 -6.70 2.68
N LYS A 51 -0.42 -6.62 2.86
CA LYS A 51 -1.18 -7.62 3.62
C LYS A 51 -1.14 -8.89 2.81
N TYR A 52 -0.06 -9.66 2.90
CA TYR A 52 0.00 -11.03 2.38
C TYR A 52 0.21 -11.94 3.58
N VAL A 53 -0.88 -12.53 4.05
CA VAL A 53 -0.83 -13.62 5.02
C VAL A 53 -0.67 -14.92 4.22
N PRO A 54 0.34 -15.77 4.47
CA PRO A 54 0.46 -17.03 3.78
C PRO A 54 -0.75 -17.95 4.09
N PRO A 55 -1.21 -18.76 3.12
CA PRO A 55 -2.36 -19.64 3.32
C PRO A 55 -2.06 -20.69 4.40
N LYS A 56 -2.98 -20.88 5.33
CA LYS A 56 -2.83 -21.83 6.46
C LYS A 56 -3.06 -23.29 6.04
N ASP A 57 -4.00 -23.49 5.13
CA ASP A 57 -4.50 -24.82 4.74
C ASP A 57 -4.60 -24.93 3.21
N GLU A 58 -4.75 -26.16 2.70
CA GLU A 58 -4.87 -26.43 1.25
C GLU A 58 -6.10 -25.73 0.64
N GLU A 59 -7.21 -25.66 1.36
CA GLU A 59 -8.42 -24.96 0.90
C GLU A 59 -8.18 -23.44 0.76
N GLU A 60 -7.51 -22.83 1.74
CA GLU A 60 -7.14 -21.42 1.68
C GLU A 60 -6.19 -21.16 0.50
N ARG A 61 -5.23 -22.06 0.25
CA ARG A 61 -4.35 -21.99 -0.92
C ARG A 61 -5.13 -21.97 -2.23
N LYS A 62 -6.13 -22.85 -2.39
CA LYS A 62 -7.00 -22.87 -3.59
C LYS A 62 -7.77 -21.56 -3.75
N LEU A 63 -8.26 -20.99 -2.65
CA LEU A 63 -8.93 -19.69 -2.66
C LEU A 63 -7.97 -18.55 -3.04
N TYR A 64 -6.73 -18.58 -2.58
CA TYR A 64 -5.69 -17.61 -2.94
C TYR A 64 -5.36 -17.66 -4.43
N GLU A 65 -5.19 -18.86 -4.98
CA GLU A 65 -4.94 -19.06 -6.41
C GLU A 65 -6.13 -18.61 -7.25
N LYS A 66 -7.36 -18.92 -6.81
CA LYS A 66 -8.60 -18.46 -7.44
C LYS A 66 -8.70 -16.93 -7.42
N ALA A 67 -8.41 -16.30 -6.29
CA ALA A 67 -8.40 -14.85 -6.11
C ALA A 67 -7.38 -14.20 -7.06
N LYS A 68 -6.13 -14.67 -7.04
CA LYS A 68 -5.06 -14.16 -7.91
C LYS A 68 -5.39 -14.30 -9.39
N ARG A 69 -5.95 -15.45 -9.79
CA ARG A 69 -6.36 -15.70 -11.18
C ARG A 69 -7.51 -14.78 -11.58
N LEU A 70 -8.53 -14.67 -10.74
CA LEU A 70 -9.71 -13.86 -11.02
C LEU A 70 -9.34 -12.38 -11.17
N ALA A 71 -8.52 -11.85 -10.27
CA ALA A 71 -8.02 -10.47 -10.32
C ALA A 71 -7.33 -10.16 -11.67
N ARG A 72 -6.45 -11.07 -12.13
CA ARG A 72 -5.75 -10.91 -13.42
C ARG A 72 -6.67 -11.01 -14.63
N ILE A 73 -7.69 -11.88 -14.57
CA ILE A 73 -8.69 -12.00 -15.64
C ILE A 73 -9.45 -10.69 -15.77
N LEU A 74 -9.97 -10.16 -14.65
CA LEU A 74 -10.71 -8.89 -14.63
C LEU A 74 -9.85 -7.71 -15.12
N ALA A 75 -8.60 -7.64 -14.67
CA ALA A 75 -7.69 -6.60 -15.12
C ALA A 75 -7.45 -6.66 -16.64
N LYS A 76 -7.25 -7.87 -17.19
CA LYS A 76 -7.11 -8.06 -18.65
C LYS A 76 -8.38 -7.73 -19.41
N ASP A 77 -9.53 -8.10 -18.85
CA ASP A 77 -10.84 -7.81 -19.43
C ASP A 77 -11.03 -6.31 -19.63
N ILE A 78 -10.75 -5.51 -18.59
CA ILE A 78 -10.80 -4.06 -18.68
C ILE A 78 -9.87 -3.53 -19.79
N THR A 79 -8.62 -4.00 -19.85
CA THR A 79 -7.68 -3.52 -20.88
C THR A 79 -8.09 -3.92 -22.30
N ASN A 80 -8.80 -5.05 -22.45
CA ASN A 80 -9.24 -5.54 -23.75
C ASN A 80 -10.53 -4.85 -24.21
N TYR A 81 -11.54 -4.74 -23.33
CA TYR A 81 -12.84 -4.16 -23.66
C TYR A 81 -12.84 -2.64 -23.65
N TYR A 82 -12.09 -2.01 -22.75
CA TYR A 82 -12.02 -0.55 -22.61
C TYR A 82 -10.70 0.01 -23.11
N ARG A 83 -10.12 -0.60 -24.14
CA ARG A 83 -8.79 -0.26 -24.66
C ARG A 83 -8.64 1.23 -24.97
N GLU A 84 -9.59 1.83 -25.68
CA GLU A 84 -9.53 3.26 -26.04
C GLU A 84 -9.51 4.17 -24.81
N LYS A 85 -10.42 3.91 -23.86
CA LYS A 85 -10.51 4.63 -22.58
C LYS A 85 -9.26 4.43 -21.73
N TRP A 86 -8.69 3.22 -21.75
CA TRP A 86 -7.48 2.87 -21.03
C TRP A 86 -6.24 3.58 -21.60
N GLU A 87 -6.07 3.59 -22.93
CA GLU A 87 -4.98 4.32 -23.60
C GLU A 87 -5.09 5.83 -23.37
N MET A 88 -6.30 6.39 -23.45
CA MET A 88 -6.58 7.78 -23.11
C MET A 88 -6.22 8.09 -21.65
N GLY A 89 -6.66 7.24 -20.72
CA GLY A 89 -6.40 7.42 -19.30
C GLY A 89 -4.92 7.33 -18.92
N LEU A 90 -4.14 6.50 -19.62
CA LEU A 90 -2.70 6.44 -19.47
C LEU A 90 -2.01 7.70 -19.99
N LYS A 91 -2.51 8.27 -21.10
CA LYS A 91 -1.94 9.47 -21.72
C LYS A 91 -2.24 10.73 -20.91
N GLU A 92 -3.45 10.86 -20.39
CA GLU A 92 -3.90 12.02 -19.61
C GLU A 92 -3.55 11.91 -18.12
N GLY A 93 -3.18 10.72 -17.63
CA GLY A 93 -2.88 10.48 -16.21
C GLY A 93 -4.13 10.42 -15.31
N ASN A 94 -5.33 10.36 -15.88
CA ASN A 94 -6.63 10.29 -15.20
C ASN A 94 -7.25 8.88 -15.27
N LEU A 95 -6.43 7.84 -15.47
CA LEU A 95 -6.86 6.45 -15.65
C LEU A 95 -7.85 5.96 -14.59
N LYS A 96 -7.61 6.34 -13.33
CA LYS A 96 -8.45 5.99 -12.19
C LYS A 96 -9.87 6.54 -12.33
N GLU A 97 -10.01 7.73 -12.90
CA GLU A 97 -11.29 8.40 -13.06
C GLU A 97 -12.03 7.85 -14.27
N ILE A 98 -11.35 7.70 -15.41
CA ILE A 98 -11.95 7.18 -16.65
C ILE A 98 -12.45 5.74 -16.48
N LEU A 99 -11.67 4.89 -15.81
CA LEU A 99 -12.02 3.48 -15.59
C LEU A 99 -12.68 3.23 -14.23
N LYS A 100 -13.06 4.28 -13.49
CA LYS A 100 -13.60 4.16 -12.13
C LYS A 100 -14.79 3.21 -12.05
N GLU A 101 -15.74 3.34 -12.98
CA GLU A 101 -16.95 2.52 -13.02
C GLU A 101 -16.63 1.05 -13.31
N GLU A 102 -15.71 0.80 -14.23
CA GLU A 102 -15.34 -0.56 -14.66
C GLU A 102 -14.49 -1.28 -13.62
N ILE A 103 -13.60 -0.53 -12.97
CA ILE A 103 -12.87 -0.96 -11.77
C ILE A 103 -13.85 -1.33 -10.66
N LYS A 104 -14.87 -0.49 -10.41
CA LYS A 104 -15.86 -0.73 -9.37
C LYS A 104 -16.66 -2.01 -9.64
N LYS A 105 -17.18 -2.18 -10.86
CA LYS A 105 -17.88 -3.40 -11.27
C LYS A 105 -17.01 -4.65 -11.11
N SER A 106 -15.75 -4.55 -11.53
CA SER A 106 -14.78 -5.64 -11.39
C SER A 106 -14.49 -5.96 -9.93
N TRP A 107 -14.42 -4.94 -9.06
CA TRP A 107 -14.26 -5.13 -7.63
C TRP A 107 -15.48 -5.78 -6.99
N GLU A 108 -16.69 -5.34 -7.34
CA GLU A 108 -17.94 -5.94 -6.86
C GLU A 108 -18.00 -7.42 -7.26
N TYR A 109 -17.73 -7.74 -8.52
CA TYR A 109 -17.67 -9.13 -9.00
C TYR A 109 -16.59 -9.96 -8.30
N TYR A 110 -15.42 -9.36 -8.04
CA TYR A 110 -14.36 -10.01 -7.27
C TYR A 110 -14.82 -10.31 -5.83
N CYS A 111 -15.53 -9.38 -5.19
CA CYS A 111 -16.07 -9.55 -3.85
C CYS A 111 -17.14 -10.63 -3.76
N GLU A 112 -17.95 -10.81 -4.81
CA GLU A 112 -18.94 -11.89 -4.89
C GLU A 112 -18.31 -13.28 -4.99
N LYS A 113 -17.15 -13.38 -5.67
CA LYS A 113 -16.48 -14.68 -5.87
C LYS A 113 -15.46 -15.03 -4.79
N ILE A 114 -14.87 -14.01 -4.14
CA ILE A 114 -13.77 -14.17 -3.18
C ILE A 114 -14.24 -13.75 -1.78
N PRO A 115 -14.18 -14.66 -0.79
CA PRO A 115 -14.62 -14.37 0.57
C PRO A 115 -13.80 -13.23 1.19
N GLU A 116 -14.44 -12.48 2.06
CA GLU A 116 -13.85 -11.29 2.70
C GLU A 116 -12.57 -11.60 3.47
N GLU A 117 -12.48 -12.79 4.06
CA GLU A 117 -11.31 -13.25 4.80
C GLU A 117 -10.04 -13.21 3.93
N ILE A 118 -10.15 -13.62 2.67
CA ILE A 118 -9.04 -13.60 1.70
C ILE A 118 -8.76 -12.17 1.27
N ARG A 119 -9.80 -11.35 1.05
CA ARG A 119 -9.68 -9.94 0.66
C ARG A 119 -9.03 -9.08 1.75
N LYS A 120 -9.22 -9.41 3.02
CA LYS A 120 -8.58 -8.73 4.15
C LYS A 120 -7.13 -9.19 4.38
N LYS A 121 -6.81 -10.44 4.00
CA LYS A 121 -5.50 -11.07 4.15
C LYS A 121 -4.57 -10.91 2.95
N THR A 122 -5.09 -10.46 1.80
CA THR A 122 -4.38 -10.39 0.51
C THR A 122 -4.77 -9.13 -0.27
N ASN A 123 -3.84 -8.62 -1.07
CA ASN A 123 -4.02 -7.47 -1.95
C ASN A 123 -3.88 -7.85 -3.44
N PHE A 124 -4.27 -9.08 -3.79
CA PHE A 124 -4.15 -9.62 -5.15
C PHE A 124 -4.88 -8.80 -6.22
N PHE A 125 -6.02 -8.20 -5.88
CA PHE A 125 -6.78 -7.37 -6.81
C PHE A 125 -6.00 -6.12 -7.19
N GLU A 126 -5.58 -5.35 -6.20
CA GLU A 126 -4.82 -4.12 -6.39
C GLU A 126 -3.49 -4.39 -7.10
N GLU A 127 -2.77 -5.45 -6.71
CA GLU A 127 -1.52 -5.83 -7.38
C GLU A 127 -1.74 -6.17 -8.86
N ALA A 128 -2.75 -6.98 -9.18
CA ALA A 128 -3.05 -7.34 -10.57
C ALA A 128 -3.46 -6.13 -11.40
N PHE A 129 -4.27 -5.22 -10.83
CA PHE A 129 -4.72 -4.02 -11.52
C PHE A 129 -3.59 -3.01 -11.71
N ASN A 130 -2.77 -2.77 -10.69
CA ASN A 130 -1.59 -1.89 -10.79
C ASN A 130 -0.60 -2.43 -11.84
N GLU A 131 -0.39 -3.75 -11.90
CA GLU A 131 0.50 -4.38 -12.88
C GLU A 131 -0.06 -4.31 -14.31
N ILE A 132 -1.31 -4.71 -14.51
CA ILE A 132 -1.90 -4.89 -15.85
C ILE A 132 -2.52 -3.60 -16.36
N VAL A 133 -3.44 -3.01 -15.58
CA VAL A 133 -4.15 -1.77 -15.94
C VAL A 133 -3.20 -0.58 -15.75
N GLY A 134 -2.43 -0.54 -14.68
CA GLY A 134 -1.48 0.54 -14.39
C GLY A 134 -0.16 0.46 -15.14
N LYS A 135 0.11 -0.62 -15.89
CA LYS A 135 1.42 -0.88 -16.52
C LYS A 135 2.59 -0.78 -15.51
N GLY A 136 2.35 -1.16 -14.26
CA GLY A 136 3.31 -1.05 -13.15
C GLY A 136 3.20 0.24 -12.33
N GLN A 137 2.31 1.17 -12.69
CA GLN A 137 1.97 2.33 -11.87
C GLN A 137 0.95 1.98 -10.80
N LYS A 138 1.09 2.60 -9.62
CA LYS A 138 0.15 2.42 -8.51
C LYS A 138 -1.09 3.31 -8.74
N ILE A 139 -2.18 2.69 -9.19
CA ILE A 139 -3.50 3.33 -9.38
C ILE A 139 -4.32 3.28 -8.07
N PHE A 140 -4.15 2.18 -7.32
CA PHE A 140 -4.78 1.89 -6.04
C PHE A 140 -3.77 2.07 -4.91
#